data_AF-A0A821V0U3-F1
#
_entry.id   AF-A0A821V0U3-F1
#
_cell.length_a   1.000
_cell.length_b   1.000
_cell.length_c   1.000
_cell.angle_alpha   90.00
_cell.angle_beta   90.00
_cell.angle_gamma   90.00
#
_symmetry.space_group_name_H-M   'P 1'
#
loop_
_entity.id
_entity.type
_entity.pdbx_description
1 polymer ?
#
loop_
_entity_poly.entity_id
_entity_poly.type
_entity_poly.pdbx_seq_one_letter_code
_entity_poly.pdbx_strand_id
1 'polypeptide(L)'
;MDLSFINNLRKINDEDDRLVTVTLLIDIISNLLNDRNNARNHTLPANYIQETFQKYSAAMDCLLTVGFKQVSDDYVFDQTISNEQLQELVKLLENELDSTSIDHSKQINSTNIDLGIIDDEKTKHQLISFNNLHISSQFNNLIPFVAKLERVQSYEDINLRRYIRSSIIPLEDFNRKISNRKSQIDIDKRDLLLLELLRWFKEEFFTWFDRPKCDRCNILMDFFQYIQPTREEREQGDAQKVELYKCSTCLSQYRFPRFNAPLKLLETRQGRCGEAANLFTCLSRSLSFESRYIYDTTDHVWTEVYSENQHRWLHCDACENL
;
A
#
# COMPACT_ATOMS: atom_id res chain seq x y z
N MET A 1 12.45 18.72 26.34
CA MET A 1 12.34 17.34 25.82
C MET A 1 13.77 16.85 25.62
N ASP A 2 14.12 15.66 26.11
CA ASP A 2 15.43 15.08 25.83
C ASP A 2 15.41 14.49 24.41
N LEU A 3 16.26 15.02 23.53
CA LEU A 3 16.37 14.61 22.12
C LEU A 3 17.64 13.78 21.86
N SER A 4 18.32 13.33 22.93
CA SER A 4 19.54 12.53 22.83
C SER A 4 19.34 11.21 22.07
N PHE A 5 18.11 10.69 22.03
CA PHE A 5 17.75 9.49 21.29
C PHE A 5 18.03 9.62 19.78
N ILE A 6 17.90 10.82 19.19
CA ILE A 6 18.15 11.05 17.75
C ILE A 6 19.60 10.71 17.40
N ASN A 7 20.55 11.19 18.19
CA ASN A 7 21.97 10.87 18.01
C ASN A 7 22.29 9.39 18.26
N ASN A 8 21.45 8.69 19.03
CA ASN A 8 21.60 7.26 19.28
C ASN A 8 20.93 6.40 18.20
N LEU A 9 19.88 6.89 17.53
CA LEU A 9 19.30 6.24 16.34
C LEU A 9 20.35 6.16 15.21
N ARG A 10 21.20 7.19 15.07
CA ARG A 10 22.34 7.17 14.13
C ARG A 10 23.38 6.09 14.42
N LYS A 11 23.41 5.52 15.62
CA LYS A 11 24.37 4.47 16.03
C LYS A 11 23.86 3.06 15.75
N ILE A 12 22.67 2.90 15.17
CA ILE A 12 22.21 1.62 14.66
C ILE A 12 23.12 1.27 13.46
N ASN A 13 23.86 0.17 13.58
CA ASN A 13 24.93 -0.21 12.63
C ASN A 13 24.40 -0.66 11.26
N ASP A 14 23.20 -1.25 11.25
CA ASP A 14 22.54 -1.71 10.04
C ASP A 14 21.63 -0.60 9.50
N GLU A 15 21.89 -0.18 8.27
CA GLU A 15 21.23 0.96 7.64
C GLU A 15 19.76 0.67 7.27
N ASP A 16 19.47 -0.56 6.84
CA ASP A 16 18.11 -0.98 6.51
C ASP A 16 17.26 -1.08 7.79
N ASP A 17 17.82 -1.68 8.85
CA ASP A 17 17.18 -1.74 10.17
C ASP A 17 16.94 -0.33 10.73
N ARG A 18 17.90 0.58 10.58
CA ARG A 18 17.76 1.98 11.01
C ARG A 18 16.64 2.67 10.24
N LEU A 19 16.59 2.51 8.92
CA LEU A 19 15.57 3.14 8.06
C LEU A 19 14.17 2.65 8.45
N VAL A 20 13.98 1.32 8.53
CA VAL A 20 12.72 0.70 8.96
C VAL A 20 12.31 1.19 10.35
N THR A 21 13.26 1.24 11.29
CA THR A 21 12.99 1.70 12.66
C THR A 21 12.53 3.16 12.68
N VAL A 22 13.21 4.05 11.95
CA VAL A 22 12.85 5.48 11.89
C VAL A 22 11.49 5.69 11.19
N THR A 23 11.22 4.96 10.10
CA THR A 23 9.92 5.02 9.41
C THR A 23 8.77 4.59 10.32
N LEU A 24 8.93 3.48 11.05
CA LEU A 24 7.89 3.01 11.97
C LEU A 24 7.63 3.98 13.14
N LEU A 25 8.67 4.67 13.64
CA LEU A 25 8.51 5.73 14.63
C LEU A 25 7.74 6.92 14.07
N ILE A 26 8.03 7.34 12.83
CA ILE A 26 7.29 8.40 12.13
C ILE A 26 5.82 8.01 11.97
N ASP A 27 5.53 6.78 11.56
CA ASP A 27 4.15 6.30 11.37
C ASP A 27 3.37 6.30 12.69
N ILE A 28 3.97 5.84 13.79
CA ILE A 28 3.35 5.87 15.12
C ILE A 28 3.00 7.30 15.51
N ILE A 29 3.94 8.25 15.38
CA ILE A 29 3.73 9.65 15.75
C ILE A 29 2.70 10.32 14.83
N SER A 30 2.75 10.03 13.53
CA SER A 30 1.82 10.57 12.54
C SER A 30 0.39 10.08 12.77
N ASN A 31 0.22 8.83 13.20
CA ASN A 31 -1.08 8.29 13.59
C ASN A 31 -1.67 8.97 14.82
N LEU A 32 -0.84 9.40 15.78
CA LEU A 32 -1.26 10.21 16.92
C LEU A 32 -1.64 11.65 16.52
N LEU A 33 -0.95 12.22 15.52
CA LEU A 33 -1.27 13.55 14.98
C LEU A 33 -2.56 13.58 14.16
N ASN A 34 -2.83 12.51 13.40
CA ASN A 34 -4.01 12.39 12.54
C ASN A 34 -5.31 12.25 13.35
N ASP A 35 -5.32 11.41 14.37
CA ASP A 35 -6.45 11.29 15.30
C ASP A 35 -5.97 10.95 16.72
N ARG A 36 -5.75 12.02 17.49
CA ARG A 36 -5.26 11.93 18.86
C ARG A 36 -6.24 11.27 19.83
N ASN A 37 -7.52 11.15 19.50
CA ASN A 37 -8.52 10.52 20.37
C ASN A 37 -8.83 9.07 19.97
N ASN A 38 -8.22 8.58 18.90
CA ASN A 38 -8.39 7.20 18.47
C ASN A 38 -7.68 6.23 19.43
N ALA A 39 -8.48 5.56 20.26
CA ALA A 39 -8.00 4.60 21.25
C ALA A 39 -7.15 3.46 20.65
N ARG A 40 -7.29 3.15 19.34
CA ARG A 40 -6.46 2.14 18.68
C ARG A 40 -5.00 2.55 18.51
N ASN A 41 -4.73 3.86 18.43
CA ASN A 41 -3.37 4.39 18.27
C ASN A 41 -2.67 4.61 19.62
N HIS A 42 -3.39 4.41 20.73
CA HIS A 42 -2.88 4.68 22.08
C HIS A 42 -2.20 3.48 22.72
N THR A 43 -2.19 2.31 22.09
CA THR A 43 -1.61 1.10 22.68
C THR A 43 -0.72 0.40 21.67
N LEU A 44 0.54 0.20 22.05
CA LEU A 44 1.51 -0.62 21.33
C LEU A 44 1.66 -1.95 22.07
N PRO A 45 1.28 -3.08 21.46
CA PRO A 45 1.38 -4.38 22.08
C PRO A 45 2.81 -4.76 22.46
N ALA A 46 2.98 -5.47 23.58
CA ALA A 46 4.28 -5.92 24.08
C ALA A 46 5.10 -6.67 23.01
N ASN A 47 4.47 -7.63 22.31
CA ASN A 47 5.12 -8.43 21.28
C ASN A 47 5.61 -7.57 20.10
N TYR A 48 4.81 -6.59 19.67
CA TYR A 48 5.20 -5.66 18.61
C TYR A 48 6.44 -4.85 19.02
N ILE A 49 6.48 -4.36 20.27
CA ILE A 49 7.65 -3.65 20.80
C ILE A 49 8.88 -4.56 20.90
N GLN A 50 8.72 -5.79 21.39
CA GLN A 50 9.82 -6.76 21.55
C GLN A 50 10.45 -7.13 20.21
N GLU A 51 9.63 -7.39 19.20
CA GLU A 51 10.09 -7.80 17.87
C GLU A 51 10.72 -6.64 17.09
N THR A 52 10.15 -5.44 17.23
CA THR A 52 10.46 -4.29 16.35
C THR A 52 11.46 -3.32 16.96
N PHE A 53 11.31 -2.96 18.23
CA PHE A 53 12.04 -1.81 18.82
C PHE A 53 12.96 -2.17 19.97
N GLN A 54 12.73 -3.27 20.68
CA GLN A 54 13.47 -3.59 21.91
C GLN A 54 14.97 -3.80 21.68
N LYS A 55 15.37 -4.19 20.47
CA LYS A 55 16.78 -4.29 20.06
C LYS A 55 17.47 -2.93 19.95
N TYR A 56 16.71 -1.85 19.81
CA TYR A 56 17.20 -0.49 19.57
C TYR A 56 16.78 0.43 20.73
N SER A 57 17.66 0.60 21.72
CA SER A 57 17.38 1.43 22.90
C SER A 57 16.94 2.85 22.54
N ALA A 58 17.51 3.41 21.45
CA ALA A 58 17.16 4.74 20.96
C ALA A 58 15.72 4.84 20.44
N ALA A 59 15.17 3.77 19.87
CA ALA A 59 13.76 3.73 19.45
C ALA A 59 12.83 3.68 20.66
N MET A 60 13.22 2.93 21.70
CA MET A 60 12.50 2.91 22.97
C MET A 60 12.51 4.28 23.65
N ASP A 61 13.66 4.96 23.68
CA ASP A 61 13.77 6.32 24.23
C ASP A 61 12.89 7.32 23.45
N CYS A 62 12.75 7.14 22.13
CA CYS A 62 11.82 7.93 21.31
C CYS A 62 10.37 7.72 21.74
N LEU A 63 9.92 6.45 21.86
CA LEU A 63 8.55 6.13 22.28
C LEU A 63 8.22 6.67 23.67
N LEU A 64 9.17 6.56 24.62
CA LEU A 64 9.02 7.14 25.96
C LEU A 64 8.93 8.67 25.90
N THR A 65 9.72 9.32 25.03
CA THR A 65 9.71 10.77 24.83
C THR A 65 8.40 11.25 24.20
N VAL A 66 7.82 10.46 23.31
CA VAL A 66 6.48 10.68 22.73
C VAL A 66 5.39 10.57 23.80
N GLY A 67 5.61 9.83 24.88
CA GLY A 67 4.65 9.67 25.98
C GLY A 67 4.01 8.28 26.05
N PHE A 68 4.58 7.28 25.37
CA PHE A 68 4.23 5.88 25.61
C PHE A 68 4.84 5.42 26.94
N LYS A 69 4.04 4.85 27.82
CA LYS A 69 4.47 4.31 29.11
C LYS A 69 4.09 2.85 29.22
N GLN A 70 4.96 2.06 29.83
CA GLN A 70 4.63 0.66 30.09
C GLN A 70 3.51 0.58 31.13
N VAL A 71 2.41 -0.04 30.74
CA VAL A 71 1.26 -0.33 31.60
C VAL A 71 0.98 -1.82 31.46
N SER A 72 1.25 -2.57 32.54
CA SER A 72 1.31 -4.03 32.50
C SER A 72 2.36 -4.52 31.49
N ASP A 73 1.95 -5.21 30.43
CA ASP A 73 2.85 -5.72 29.40
C ASP A 73 2.94 -4.78 28.17
N ASP A 74 1.93 -3.94 27.94
CA ASP A 74 1.83 -3.08 26.76
C ASP A 74 2.33 -1.65 27.03
N TYR A 75 2.51 -0.88 25.96
CA TYR A 75 2.89 0.52 26.01
C TYR A 75 1.72 1.41 25.65
N VAL A 76 1.30 2.27 26.58
CA VAL A 76 0.11 3.12 26.44
C VAL A 76 0.50 4.59 26.36
N PHE A 77 -0.04 5.29 25.36
CA PHE A 77 0.14 6.72 25.15
C PHE A 77 -0.62 7.53 26.22
N ASP A 78 0.10 8.36 26.98
CA ASP A 78 -0.45 9.09 28.13
C ASP A 78 -1.00 10.48 27.79
N GLN A 79 -0.99 10.85 26.51
CA GLN A 79 -1.49 12.12 25.99
C GLN A 79 -0.83 13.38 26.58
N THR A 80 0.36 13.27 27.16
CA THR A 80 1.01 14.42 27.84
C THR A 80 1.71 15.38 26.87
N ILE A 81 2.17 14.91 25.72
CA ILE A 81 2.92 15.69 24.72
C ILE A 81 2.01 16.59 23.88
N SER A 82 2.43 17.80 23.51
CA SER A 82 1.61 18.68 22.64
C SER A 82 1.66 18.27 21.16
N ASN A 83 0.69 18.71 20.36
CA ASN A 83 0.71 18.42 18.91
C ASN A 83 1.88 19.12 18.21
N GLU A 84 2.25 20.32 18.65
CA GLU A 84 3.42 21.05 18.13
C GLU A 84 4.71 20.27 18.39
N GLN A 85 4.81 19.66 19.56
CA GLN A 85 5.94 18.81 19.95
C GLN A 85 6.00 17.51 19.15
N LEU A 86 4.86 16.87 18.88
CA LEU A 86 4.79 15.70 18.00
C LEU A 86 5.20 16.07 16.55
N GLN A 87 4.77 17.23 16.05
CA GLN A 87 5.18 17.71 14.73
C GLN A 87 6.68 18.01 14.65
N GLU A 88 7.27 18.55 15.71
CA GLU A 88 8.71 18.77 15.81
C GLU A 88 9.48 17.44 15.79
N LEU A 89 8.99 16.43 16.52
CA LEU A 89 9.57 15.09 16.53
C LEU A 89 9.53 14.40 15.16
N VAL A 90 8.40 14.49 14.44
CA VAL A 90 8.29 13.97 13.06
C VAL A 90 9.33 14.62 12.17
N LYS A 91 9.43 15.96 12.16
CA LYS A 91 10.43 16.67 11.34
C LYS A 91 11.86 16.26 11.66
N LEU A 92 12.16 16.05 12.94
CA LEU A 92 13.48 15.61 13.37
C LEU A 92 13.79 14.19 12.87
N LEU A 93 12.83 13.27 12.93
CA LEU A 93 12.97 11.91 12.41
C LEU A 93 13.02 11.87 10.87
N GLU A 94 12.25 12.70 10.18
CA GLU A 94 12.31 12.86 8.72
C GLU A 94 13.69 13.38 8.28
N ASN A 95 14.24 14.36 9.00
CA ASN A 95 15.61 14.83 8.76
C ASN A 95 16.67 13.74 8.99
N GLU A 96 16.40 12.72 9.81
CA GLU A 96 17.29 11.57 9.94
C GLU A 96 17.27 10.70 8.69
N LEU A 97 16.11 10.47 8.08
CA LEU A 97 16.00 9.80 6.78
C LEU A 97 16.78 10.58 5.71
N ASP A 98 16.68 11.91 5.70
CA ASP A 98 17.37 12.78 4.74
C ASP A 98 18.88 12.94 5.01
N SER A 99 19.33 12.80 6.26
CA SER A 99 20.76 12.95 6.60
C SER A 99 21.62 11.76 6.17
N THR A 100 20.99 10.62 5.90
CA THR A 100 21.64 9.42 5.35
C THR A 100 21.88 9.53 3.84
N SER A 101 21.32 10.56 3.20
CA SER A 101 21.49 10.87 1.78
C SER A 101 22.82 11.55 1.43
N ILE A 102 23.74 11.78 2.39
CA ILE A 102 24.93 12.64 2.16
C ILE A 102 26.20 11.89 1.71
N ASP A 103 26.33 10.57 1.91
CA ASP A 103 27.56 9.84 1.48
C ASP A 103 27.38 8.85 0.30
N HIS A 104 26.18 8.84 -0.31
CA HIS A 104 26.01 8.35 -1.68
C HIS A 104 25.92 9.51 -2.69
N SER A 105 26.76 10.52 -2.50
CA SER A 105 27.10 11.54 -3.50
C SER A 105 27.98 10.97 -4.64
N LYS A 106 27.53 9.87 -5.25
CA LYS A 106 27.64 9.71 -6.70
C LYS A 106 26.34 10.23 -7.30
N GLN A 107 26.25 11.55 -7.43
CA GLN A 107 25.30 12.28 -8.27
C GLN A 107 23.92 11.63 -8.44
N ILE A 108 23.05 11.71 -7.44
CA ILE A 108 21.63 11.87 -7.75
C ILE A 108 21.47 13.35 -8.09
N ASN A 109 21.63 13.65 -9.38
CA ASN A 109 20.95 14.81 -9.93
C ASN A 109 19.48 14.64 -9.54
N SER A 110 18.90 15.60 -8.82
CA SER A 110 17.46 15.84 -8.90
C SER A 110 17.15 16.28 -10.32
N THR A 111 17.20 15.34 -11.26
CA THR A 111 16.38 15.45 -12.46
C THR A 111 14.97 15.43 -11.91
N ASN A 112 14.26 16.55 -12.02
CA ASN A 112 12.80 16.50 -12.07
C ASN A 112 12.46 15.38 -13.07
N ILE A 113 12.05 14.22 -12.58
CA ILE A 113 11.58 13.13 -13.44
C ILE A 113 10.22 13.62 -13.92
N ASP A 114 10.25 14.35 -15.04
CA ASP A 114 9.05 14.92 -15.64
C ASP A 114 8.27 13.82 -16.35
N LEU A 115 7.67 12.92 -15.57
CA LEU A 115 6.66 11.96 -16.01
C LEU A 115 5.25 12.57 -15.94
N GLY A 116 5.18 13.88 -15.70
CA GLY A 116 3.96 14.61 -15.44
C GLY A 116 3.28 14.26 -14.13
N ILE A 117 3.78 13.33 -13.29
CA ILE A 117 3.10 12.93 -12.04
C ILE A 117 2.88 14.18 -11.17
N ILE A 118 1.64 14.41 -10.72
CA ILE A 118 1.26 15.62 -9.96
C ILE A 118 1.07 15.22 -8.51
N ASP A 119 1.72 15.94 -7.59
CA ASP A 119 1.43 15.84 -6.15
C ASP A 119 0.08 16.50 -5.85
N ASP A 120 -0.96 15.67 -5.71
CA ASP A 120 -2.34 16.05 -5.40
C ASP A 120 -2.55 16.49 -3.93
N GLU A 121 -1.56 17.10 -3.27
CA GLU A 121 -1.72 17.58 -1.88
C GLU A 121 -2.82 18.65 -1.75
N LYS A 122 -3.19 19.31 -2.85
CA LYS A 122 -4.18 20.38 -2.88
C LYS A 122 -5.58 19.92 -3.29
N THR A 123 -5.73 18.70 -3.80
CA THR A 123 -7.02 18.22 -4.30
C THR A 123 -7.72 17.49 -3.16
N LYS A 124 -8.41 18.26 -2.30
CA LYS A 124 -9.42 17.70 -1.38
C LYS A 124 -10.55 17.10 -2.21
N HIS A 125 -10.33 15.91 -2.78
CA HIS A 125 -11.43 15.11 -3.29
C HIS A 125 -12.33 14.83 -2.08
N GLN A 126 -13.55 15.39 -2.10
CA GLN A 126 -14.56 15.08 -1.10
C GLN A 126 -14.81 13.57 -1.18
N LEU A 127 -14.25 12.82 -0.25
CA LEU A 127 -14.65 11.43 -0.01
C LEU A 127 -16.17 11.46 0.21
N ILE A 128 -16.90 10.87 -0.72
CA ILE A 128 -18.37 10.81 -0.63
C ILE A 128 -18.68 9.81 0.47
N SER A 129 -19.07 10.30 1.65
CA SER A 129 -19.47 9.41 2.74
C SER A 129 -20.76 8.69 2.36
N PHE A 130 -20.65 7.39 2.10
CA PHE A 130 -21.78 6.51 1.77
C PHE A 130 -22.48 5.93 3.00
N ASN A 131 -22.00 6.25 4.21
CA ASN A 131 -22.55 5.76 5.48
C ASN A 131 -24.05 6.08 5.68
N ASN A 132 -24.63 6.97 4.85
CA ASN A 132 -26.03 7.35 4.86
C ASN A 132 -26.81 6.99 3.58
N LEU A 133 -26.24 6.21 2.65
CA LEU A 133 -26.98 5.73 1.48
C LEU A 133 -27.97 4.64 1.91
N HIS A 134 -29.20 5.05 2.22
CA HIS A 134 -30.29 4.12 2.46
C HIS A 134 -30.72 3.48 1.13
N ILE A 135 -30.12 2.34 0.79
CA ILE A 135 -30.52 1.54 -0.37
C ILE A 135 -31.85 0.88 -0.02
N SER A 136 -32.95 1.40 -0.57
CA SER A 136 -34.26 0.75 -0.46
C SER A 136 -34.16 -0.69 -0.97
N SER A 137 -34.92 -1.63 -0.38
CA SER A 137 -34.87 -3.07 -0.73
C SER A 137 -35.09 -3.34 -2.22
N GLN A 138 -35.81 -2.46 -2.91
CA GLN A 138 -36.00 -2.50 -4.37
C GLN A 138 -34.70 -2.32 -5.19
N PHE A 139 -33.63 -1.82 -4.55
CA PHE A 139 -32.31 -1.57 -5.13
C PHE A 139 -31.23 -2.49 -4.55
N ASN A 140 -31.59 -3.60 -3.89
CA ASN A 140 -30.63 -4.60 -3.41
C ASN A 140 -29.66 -5.10 -4.52
N ASN A 141 -30.11 -5.07 -5.78
CA ASN A 141 -29.28 -5.40 -6.94
C ASN A 141 -28.09 -4.43 -7.14
N LEU A 142 -28.10 -3.26 -6.49
CA LEU A 142 -27.01 -2.27 -6.53
C LEU A 142 -25.95 -2.49 -5.43
N ILE A 143 -26.18 -3.39 -4.47
CA ILE A 143 -25.22 -3.68 -3.39
C ILE A 143 -23.82 -4.05 -3.92
N PRO A 144 -23.66 -4.90 -4.96
CA PRO A 144 -22.35 -5.20 -5.53
C PRO A 144 -21.64 -3.99 -6.14
N PHE A 145 -22.38 -2.92 -6.47
CA PHE A 145 -21.81 -1.68 -6.99
C PHE A 145 -21.34 -0.78 -5.83
N VAL A 146 -22.06 -0.74 -4.71
CA VAL A 146 -21.67 0.08 -3.55
C VAL A 146 -20.33 -0.36 -2.95
N ALA A 147 -20.12 -1.67 -2.76
CA ALA A 147 -18.82 -2.17 -2.30
C ALA A 147 -17.67 -1.85 -3.28
N LYS A 148 -17.95 -1.67 -4.58
CA LYS A 148 -16.96 -1.22 -5.56
C LYS A 148 -16.68 0.28 -5.47
N LEU A 149 -17.69 1.08 -5.12
CA LEU A 149 -17.51 2.51 -4.91
C LEU A 149 -16.60 2.77 -3.70
N GLU A 150 -16.83 2.10 -2.58
CA GLU A 150 -15.95 2.21 -1.39
C GLU A 150 -14.51 1.81 -1.71
N ARG A 151 -14.34 0.74 -2.50
CA ARG A 151 -13.01 0.33 -3.00
C ARG A 151 -12.36 1.43 -3.82
N VAL A 152 -13.05 2.01 -4.80
CA VAL A 152 -12.48 3.07 -5.65
C VAL A 152 -12.13 4.31 -4.83
N GLN A 153 -12.91 4.64 -3.81
CA GLN A 153 -12.59 5.75 -2.90
C GLN A 153 -11.31 5.52 -2.09
N SER A 154 -11.03 4.27 -1.71
CA SER A 154 -9.81 3.94 -0.97
C SER A 154 -8.52 4.24 -1.74
N TYR A 155 -8.58 4.29 -3.08
CA TYR A 155 -7.42 4.63 -3.92
C TYR A 155 -6.98 6.09 -3.78
N GLU A 156 -7.85 6.95 -3.26
CA GLU A 156 -7.57 8.39 -3.11
C GLU A 156 -6.79 8.70 -1.82
N ASP A 157 -6.54 7.71 -0.96
CA ASP A 157 -5.68 7.85 0.22
C ASP A 157 -4.28 8.36 -0.19
N ILE A 158 -3.92 9.54 0.31
CA ILE A 158 -2.68 10.23 -0.05
C ILE A 158 -1.44 9.50 0.46
N ASN A 159 -1.53 8.84 1.62
CA ASN A 159 -0.40 8.13 2.22
C ASN A 159 -0.15 6.84 1.46
N LEU A 160 -1.21 6.12 1.08
CA LEU A 160 -1.12 4.95 0.21
C LEU A 160 -0.48 5.31 -1.13
N ARG A 161 -0.96 6.37 -1.80
CA ARG A 161 -0.41 6.82 -3.08
C ARG A 161 1.05 7.25 -2.97
N ARG A 162 1.42 7.94 -1.88
CA ARG A 162 2.81 8.33 -1.61
C ARG A 162 3.70 7.10 -1.43
N TYR A 163 3.30 6.16 -0.58
CA TYR A 163 4.02 4.90 -0.36
C TYR A 163 4.21 4.09 -1.65
N ILE A 164 3.16 3.98 -2.47
CA ILE A 164 3.25 3.28 -3.76
C ILE A 164 4.29 3.94 -4.67
N ARG A 165 4.25 5.26 -4.79
CA ARG A 165 5.19 6.01 -5.65
C ARG A 165 6.64 5.92 -5.17
N SER A 166 6.86 6.03 -3.86
CA SER A 166 8.21 6.08 -3.30
C SER A 166 8.86 4.71 -3.16
N SER A 167 8.05 3.66 -2.95
CA SER A 167 8.58 2.39 -2.43
C SER A 167 8.15 1.16 -3.22
N ILE A 168 7.14 1.27 -4.10
CA ILE A 168 6.62 0.12 -4.85
C ILE A 168 6.96 0.22 -6.34
N ILE A 169 6.67 1.34 -6.98
CA ILE A 169 6.84 1.50 -8.44
C ILE A 169 8.27 1.96 -8.75
N PRO A 170 9.03 1.24 -9.62
CA PRO A 170 10.40 1.60 -9.97
C PRO A 170 10.44 2.76 -10.99
N LEU A 171 10.04 3.96 -10.56
CA LEU A 171 9.86 5.13 -11.42
C LEU A 171 11.12 5.58 -12.16
N GLU A 172 12.29 5.45 -11.54
CA GLU A 172 13.57 5.77 -12.18
C GLU A 172 13.85 4.85 -13.36
N ASP A 173 13.58 3.54 -13.18
CA ASP A 173 13.75 2.55 -14.22
C ASP A 173 12.76 2.78 -15.37
N PHE A 174 11.51 3.12 -15.06
CA PHE A 174 10.51 3.50 -16.06
C PHE A 174 10.97 4.72 -16.86
N ASN A 175 11.38 5.80 -16.18
CA ASN A 175 11.86 7.00 -16.86
C ASN A 175 13.08 6.73 -17.75
N ARG A 176 14.01 5.88 -17.29
CA ARG A 176 15.16 5.43 -18.08
C ARG A 176 14.75 4.62 -19.30
N LYS A 177 13.81 3.67 -19.15
CA LYS A 177 13.27 2.85 -20.26
C LYS A 177 12.57 3.74 -21.30
N ILE A 178 11.74 4.68 -20.85
CA ILE A 178 11.00 5.63 -21.71
C ILE A 178 11.96 6.55 -22.46
N SER A 179 12.91 7.17 -21.77
CA SER A 179 13.87 8.12 -22.37
C SER A 179 14.77 7.46 -23.42
N ASN A 180 15.03 6.15 -23.30
CA ASN A 180 15.84 5.39 -24.25
C ASN A 180 15.06 4.87 -25.45
N ARG A 181 13.72 5.03 -25.50
CA ARG A 181 12.93 4.59 -26.66
C ARG A 181 13.25 5.48 -27.86
N LYS A 182 13.85 4.87 -28.89
CA LYS A 182 14.06 5.46 -30.22
C LYS A 182 12.86 5.13 -31.13
N SER A 183 11.64 5.56 -30.77
CA SER A 183 10.47 5.24 -31.60
C SER A 183 10.38 6.17 -32.81
N GLN A 184 9.93 5.62 -33.96
CA GLN A 184 9.57 6.40 -35.16
C GLN A 184 8.22 7.10 -35.02
N ILE A 185 7.41 6.65 -34.06
CA ILE A 185 6.10 7.20 -33.73
C ILE A 185 6.27 8.01 -32.44
N ASP A 186 5.83 9.26 -32.47
CA ASP A 186 5.82 10.14 -31.31
C ASP A 186 4.64 9.73 -30.41
N ILE A 187 4.93 8.90 -29.40
CA ILE A 187 3.96 8.49 -28.38
C ILE A 187 4.21 9.37 -27.17
N ASP A 188 3.13 9.94 -26.63
CA ASP A 188 3.20 10.80 -25.45
C ASP A 188 3.84 10.08 -24.23
N LYS A 189 4.56 10.86 -23.43
CA LYS A 189 5.34 10.34 -22.29
C LYS A 189 4.45 9.73 -21.21
N ARG A 190 3.24 10.27 -20.96
CA ARG A 190 2.27 9.69 -20.01
C ARG A 190 1.72 8.37 -20.53
N ASP A 191 1.42 8.28 -21.83
CA ASP A 191 0.98 7.01 -22.45
C ASP A 191 2.09 5.95 -22.39
N LEU A 192 3.36 6.33 -22.61
CA LEU A 192 4.51 5.42 -22.44
C LEU A 192 4.67 4.96 -20.99
N LEU A 193 4.46 5.83 -20.01
CA LEU A 193 4.47 5.47 -18.59
C LEU A 193 3.39 4.43 -18.26
N LEU A 194 2.18 4.58 -18.81
CA LEU A 194 1.10 3.62 -18.64
C LEU A 194 1.47 2.24 -19.21
N LEU A 195 2.10 2.20 -20.39
CA LEU A 195 2.57 0.94 -20.99
C LEU A 195 3.68 0.27 -20.16
N GLU A 196 4.62 1.06 -19.61
CA GLU A 196 5.64 0.52 -18.71
C GLU A 196 5.03 -0.03 -17.42
N LEU A 197 4.02 0.64 -16.87
CA LEU A 197 3.28 0.16 -15.71
C LEU A 197 2.56 -1.18 -15.98
N LEU A 198 1.84 -1.30 -17.10
CA LEU A 198 1.17 -2.54 -17.51
C LEU A 198 2.16 -3.70 -17.62
N ARG A 199 3.27 -3.47 -18.33
CA ARG A 199 4.30 -4.48 -18.54
C ARG A 199 4.91 -4.94 -17.22
N TRP A 200 5.39 -4.00 -16.41
CA TRP A 200 5.98 -4.30 -15.10
C TRP A 200 4.99 -5.02 -14.18
N PHE A 201 3.72 -4.61 -14.19
CA PHE A 201 2.69 -5.25 -13.39
C PHE A 201 2.55 -6.74 -13.73
N LYS A 202 2.46 -7.05 -15.03
CA LYS A 202 2.24 -8.42 -15.51
C LYS A 202 3.49 -9.30 -15.44
N GLU A 203 4.64 -8.75 -15.80
CA GLU A 203 5.86 -9.53 -16.01
C GLU A 203 6.72 -9.67 -14.75
N GLU A 204 6.64 -8.70 -13.82
CA GLU A 204 7.57 -8.61 -12.69
C GLU A 204 6.86 -8.55 -11.33
N PHE A 205 5.73 -7.81 -11.24
CA PHE A 205 5.15 -7.47 -9.95
C PHE A 205 4.07 -8.44 -9.47
N PHE A 206 3.09 -8.77 -10.30
CA PHE A 206 1.88 -9.48 -9.90
C PHE A 206 1.80 -10.90 -10.49
N THR A 207 1.51 -11.87 -9.65
CA THR A 207 1.44 -13.29 -10.03
C THR A 207 0.00 -13.76 -10.18
N TRP A 208 -0.31 -14.38 -11.32
CA TRP A 208 -1.62 -15.04 -11.49
C TRP A 208 -1.77 -16.25 -10.55
N PHE A 209 -2.88 -16.32 -9.84
CA PHE A 209 -3.26 -17.49 -9.02
C PHE A 209 -4.35 -18.31 -9.71
N ASP A 210 -3.98 -19.48 -10.20
CA ASP A 210 -4.96 -20.50 -10.60
C ASP A 210 -5.29 -21.41 -9.41
N ARG A 211 -4.34 -22.29 -9.05
CA ARG A 211 -4.42 -23.23 -7.93
C ARG A 211 -3.05 -23.42 -7.28
N PRO A 212 -2.98 -23.71 -5.96
CA PRO A 212 -1.72 -23.84 -5.26
C PRO A 212 -1.11 -25.24 -5.47
N LYS A 213 0.21 -25.35 -5.29
CA LYS A 213 0.90 -26.64 -5.17
C LYS A 213 1.06 -27.00 -3.69
N CYS A 214 0.90 -28.28 -3.37
CA CYS A 214 1.14 -28.78 -2.02
C CYS A 214 2.63 -28.76 -1.69
N ASP A 215 3.03 -28.07 -0.62
CA ASP A 215 4.44 -27.97 -0.20
C ASP A 215 5.12 -29.32 0.08
N ARG A 216 4.34 -30.33 0.48
CA ARG A 216 4.86 -31.66 0.84
C ARG A 216 4.91 -32.63 -0.34
N CYS A 217 3.91 -32.57 -1.22
CA CYS A 217 3.75 -33.53 -2.31
C CYS A 217 4.13 -32.97 -3.67
N ASN A 218 4.30 -31.64 -3.77
CA ASN A 218 4.56 -30.91 -5.01
C ASN A 218 3.54 -31.17 -6.14
N ILE A 219 2.31 -31.54 -5.78
CA ILE A 219 1.19 -31.71 -6.71
C ILE A 219 0.22 -30.53 -6.61
N LEU A 220 -0.50 -30.24 -7.69
CA LEU A 220 -1.59 -29.26 -7.66
C LEU A 220 -2.68 -29.71 -6.68
N MET A 221 -3.18 -28.76 -5.90
CA MET A 221 -4.27 -28.98 -4.96
C MET A 221 -5.61 -28.66 -5.61
N ASP A 222 -6.65 -29.37 -5.18
CA ASP A 222 -7.99 -29.17 -5.70
C ASP A 222 -8.78 -28.23 -4.80
N PHE A 223 -9.64 -27.41 -5.43
CA PHE A 223 -10.60 -26.60 -4.70
C PHE A 223 -11.51 -27.54 -3.90
N PHE A 224 -11.65 -27.28 -2.61
CA PHE A 224 -12.48 -28.08 -1.73
C PHE A 224 -13.80 -27.36 -1.41
N GLN A 225 -13.71 -26.15 -0.86
CA GLN A 225 -14.89 -25.34 -0.54
C GLN A 225 -14.52 -23.89 -0.26
N TYR A 226 -15.53 -23.02 -0.22
CA TYR A 226 -15.41 -21.70 0.40
C TYR A 226 -15.52 -21.82 1.92
N ILE A 227 -14.69 -21.07 2.64
CA ILE A 227 -14.76 -20.94 4.09
C ILE A 227 -14.77 -19.47 4.49
N GLN A 228 -15.13 -19.24 5.76
CA GLN A 228 -15.10 -17.89 6.32
C GLN A 228 -13.67 -17.38 6.49
N PRO A 229 -13.43 -16.09 6.19
CA PRO A 229 -12.19 -15.42 6.54
C PRO A 229 -11.93 -15.45 8.05
N THR A 230 -10.67 -15.55 8.43
CA THR A 230 -10.26 -15.26 9.81
C THR A 230 -10.52 -13.79 10.13
N ARG A 231 -10.46 -13.45 11.43
CA ARG A 231 -10.59 -12.06 11.87
C ARG A 231 -9.54 -11.16 11.20
N GLU A 232 -8.30 -11.61 11.18
CA GLU A 232 -7.17 -10.90 10.58
C GLU A 232 -7.33 -10.73 9.06
N GLU A 233 -7.70 -11.80 8.34
CA GLU A 233 -7.93 -11.75 6.89
C GLU A 233 -9.02 -10.74 6.51
N ARG A 234 -10.04 -10.59 7.38
CA ARG A 234 -11.11 -9.61 7.20
C ARG A 234 -10.66 -8.19 7.55
N GLU A 235 -10.04 -8.00 8.71
CA GLU A 235 -9.70 -6.67 9.24
C GLU A 235 -8.56 -6.01 8.44
N GLN A 236 -7.54 -6.76 8.03
CA GLN A 236 -6.39 -6.21 7.32
C GLN A 236 -6.54 -6.27 5.80
N GLY A 237 -7.22 -7.31 5.30
CA GLY A 237 -7.27 -7.62 3.88
C GLY A 237 -8.60 -7.35 3.20
N ASP A 238 -9.63 -6.98 3.96
CA ASP A 238 -11.03 -6.92 3.50
C ASP A 238 -11.43 -8.20 2.73
N ALA A 239 -10.99 -9.35 3.24
CA ALA A 239 -11.39 -10.64 2.68
C ALA A 239 -12.85 -10.91 3.02
N GLN A 240 -13.66 -11.17 1.99
CA GLN A 240 -15.07 -11.54 2.14
C GLN A 240 -15.27 -13.06 2.06
N LYS A 241 -14.36 -13.77 1.40
CA LYS A 241 -14.36 -15.23 1.26
C LYS A 241 -12.96 -15.79 1.15
N VAL A 242 -12.79 -17.05 1.52
CA VAL A 242 -11.54 -17.79 1.38
C VAL A 242 -11.80 -19.06 0.60
N GLU A 243 -10.98 -19.30 -0.42
CA GLU A 243 -10.95 -20.56 -1.14
C GLU A 243 -10.05 -21.54 -0.37
N LEU A 244 -10.62 -22.66 0.07
CA LEU A 244 -9.86 -23.72 0.72
C LEU A 244 -9.50 -24.77 -0.32
N TYR A 245 -8.20 -25.00 -0.50
CA TYR A 245 -7.66 -26.05 -1.35
C TYR A 245 -7.20 -27.23 -0.50
N LYS A 246 -7.30 -28.45 -1.04
CA LYS A 246 -6.87 -29.67 -0.36
C LYS A 246 -6.01 -30.54 -1.26
N CYS A 247 -4.92 -31.05 -0.70
CA CYS A 247 -4.06 -32.02 -1.38
C CYS A 247 -4.75 -33.39 -1.37
N SER A 248 -4.86 -34.03 -2.54
CA SER A 248 -5.47 -35.36 -2.66
C SER A 248 -4.65 -36.47 -2.03
N THR A 249 -3.32 -36.29 -1.92
CA THR A 249 -2.41 -37.31 -1.38
C THR A 249 -2.24 -37.20 0.14
N CYS A 250 -1.85 -36.03 0.65
CA CYS A 250 -1.51 -35.87 2.08
C CYS A 250 -2.59 -35.12 2.89
N LEU A 251 -3.69 -34.73 2.24
CA LEU A 251 -4.83 -34.02 2.86
C LEU A 251 -4.49 -32.65 3.46
N SER A 252 -3.28 -32.13 3.23
CA SER A 252 -2.90 -30.78 3.63
C SER A 252 -3.84 -29.76 3.02
N GLN A 253 -4.07 -28.66 3.73
CA GLN A 253 -4.93 -27.59 3.29
C GLN A 253 -4.13 -26.33 2.97
N TYR A 254 -4.61 -25.57 1.99
CA TYR A 254 -4.08 -24.26 1.64
C TYR A 254 -5.24 -23.27 1.60
N ARG A 255 -5.09 -22.14 2.29
CA ARG A 255 -6.08 -21.06 2.33
C ARG A 255 -5.68 -20.01 1.30
N PHE A 256 -6.62 -19.63 0.45
CA PHE A 256 -6.47 -18.49 -0.46
C PHE A 256 -7.55 -17.44 -0.18
N PRO A 257 -7.29 -16.48 0.72
CA PRO A 257 -8.22 -15.39 0.99
C PRO A 257 -8.33 -14.46 -0.21
N ARG A 258 -9.57 -14.10 -0.58
CA ARG A 258 -9.85 -13.17 -1.67
C ARG A 258 -9.82 -11.74 -1.12
N PHE A 259 -8.63 -11.17 -1.06
CA PHE A 259 -8.38 -9.84 -0.50
C PHE A 259 -8.88 -8.71 -1.41
N ASN A 260 -9.36 -7.63 -0.79
CA ASN A 260 -9.82 -6.43 -1.48
C ASN A 260 -9.06 -5.17 -1.07
N ALA A 261 -8.40 -5.17 0.10
CA ALA A 261 -7.62 -4.04 0.58
C ALA A 261 -6.34 -3.87 -0.27
N PRO A 262 -6.09 -2.69 -0.89
CA PRO A 262 -4.92 -2.48 -1.74
C PRO A 262 -3.59 -2.74 -1.03
N LEU A 263 -3.45 -2.33 0.24
CA LEU A 263 -2.25 -2.61 1.04
C LEU A 263 -1.95 -4.11 1.12
N LYS A 264 -2.97 -4.93 1.38
CA LYS A 264 -2.78 -6.38 1.44
C LYS A 264 -2.45 -6.99 0.07
N LEU A 265 -2.97 -6.40 -1.00
CA LEU A 265 -2.65 -6.81 -2.37
C LEU A 265 -1.22 -6.42 -2.78
N LEU A 266 -0.67 -5.31 -2.26
CA LEU A 266 0.74 -4.93 -2.42
C LEU A 266 1.70 -5.90 -1.72
N GLU A 267 1.28 -6.48 -0.59
CA GLU A 267 2.02 -7.52 0.12
C GLU A 267 1.97 -8.87 -0.60
N THR A 268 0.75 -9.32 -0.94
CA THR A 268 0.53 -10.67 -1.50
C THR A 268 0.94 -10.78 -2.96
N ARG A 269 0.81 -9.69 -3.72
CA ARG A 269 1.19 -9.58 -5.14
C ARG A 269 0.66 -10.72 -6.01
N GLN A 270 -0.50 -11.24 -5.66
CA GLN A 270 -1.04 -12.42 -6.29
C GLN A 270 -2.57 -12.41 -6.29
N GLY A 271 -3.16 -12.93 -7.37
CA GLY A 271 -4.60 -13.12 -7.46
C GLY A 271 -5.09 -13.39 -8.88
N ARG A 272 -6.38 -13.12 -9.11
CA ARG A 272 -7.03 -13.25 -10.42
C ARG A 272 -7.44 -11.86 -10.93
N CYS A 273 -8.28 -11.81 -11.97
CA CYS A 273 -8.76 -10.54 -12.54
C CYS A 273 -9.28 -9.55 -11.50
N GLY A 274 -10.04 -10.02 -10.52
CA GLY A 274 -10.53 -9.21 -9.38
C GLY A 274 -9.44 -8.43 -8.65
N GLU A 275 -8.45 -9.16 -8.12
CA GLU A 275 -7.33 -8.60 -7.37
C GLU A 275 -6.39 -7.79 -8.27
N ALA A 276 -6.14 -8.27 -9.48
CA ALA A 276 -5.26 -7.64 -10.44
C ALA A 276 -5.79 -6.27 -10.88
N ALA A 277 -7.05 -6.18 -11.33
CA ALA A 277 -7.67 -4.91 -11.75
C ALA A 277 -7.81 -3.94 -10.56
N ASN A 278 -8.10 -4.46 -9.36
CA ASN A 278 -8.16 -3.66 -8.14
C ASN A 278 -6.82 -2.99 -7.86
N LEU A 279 -5.75 -3.80 -7.78
CA LEU A 279 -4.42 -3.30 -7.46
C LEU A 279 -3.88 -2.40 -8.57
N PHE A 280 -4.05 -2.79 -9.84
CA PHE A 280 -3.60 -2.00 -10.97
C PHE A 280 -4.28 -0.62 -11.02
N THR A 281 -5.59 -0.54 -10.79
CA THR A 281 -6.29 0.76 -10.72
C THR A 281 -5.72 1.65 -9.61
N CYS A 282 -5.41 1.08 -8.44
CA CYS A 282 -4.78 1.81 -7.34
C CYS A 282 -3.37 2.31 -7.70
N LEU A 283 -2.57 1.50 -8.38
CA LEU A 283 -1.25 1.89 -8.88
C LEU A 283 -1.35 3.02 -9.92
N SER A 284 -2.29 2.94 -10.87
CA SER A 284 -2.55 3.99 -11.86
C SER A 284 -2.96 5.31 -11.20
N ARG A 285 -3.87 5.27 -10.22
CA ARG A 285 -4.26 6.44 -9.42
C ARG A 285 -3.08 7.03 -8.64
N SER A 286 -2.18 6.18 -8.15
CA SER A 286 -0.96 6.61 -7.46
C SER A 286 0.01 7.36 -8.36
N LEU A 287 0.01 7.10 -9.67
CA LEU A 287 0.77 7.85 -10.68
C LEU A 287 0.01 9.06 -11.25
N SER A 288 -1.09 9.46 -10.61
CA SER A 288 -1.93 10.60 -11.00
C SER A 288 -2.61 10.42 -12.37
N PHE A 289 -2.83 9.18 -12.82
CA PHE A 289 -3.69 8.91 -13.98
C PHE A 289 -5.15 9.01 -13.60
N GLU A 290 -5.98 9.68 -14.40
CA GLU A 290 -7.43 9.54 -14.30
C GLU A 290 -7.80 8.11 -14.67
N SER A 291 -8.33 7.35 -13.70
CA SER A 291 -8.54 5.91 -13.82
C SER A 291 -9.92 5.50 -13.37
N ARG A 292 -10.52 4.52 -14.04
CA ARG A 292 -11.79 3.89 -13.67
C ARG A 292 -11.58 2.41 -13.43
N TYR A 293 -12.21 1.89 -12.37
CA TYR A 293 -12.40 0.47 -12.19
C TYR A 293 -13.65 0.03 -12.97
N ILE A 294 -13.47 -0.80 -13.99
CA ILE A 294 -14.58 -1.28 -14.81
C ILE A 294 -15.02 -2.66 -14.33
N TYR A 295 -16.31 -2.77 -14.07
CA TYR A 295 -16.95 -4.02 -13.67
C TYR A 295 -17.89 -4.51 -14.75
N ASP A 296 -17.54 -5.65 -15.34
CA ASP A 296 -18.43 -6.39 -16.22
C ASP A 296 -19.25 -7.40 -15.40
N THR A 297 -20.54 -7.44 -15.68
CA THR A 297 -21.47 -8.40 -15.08
C THR A 297 -21.21 -9.85 -15.52
N THR A 298 -20.42 -10.09 -16.57
CA THR A 298 -20.05 -11.43 -17.04
C THR A 298 -18.74 -11.96 -16.42
N ASP A 299 -18.45 -11.57 -15.17
CA ASP A 299 -17.32 -12.05 -14.36
C ASP A 299 -15.93 -11.62 -14.86
N HIS A 300 -15.84 -10.41 -15.42
CA HIS A 300 -14.55 -9.78 -15.75
C HIS A 300 -14.46 -8.36 -15.22
N VAL A 301 -13.24 -7.91 -14.98
CA VAL A 301 -12.95 -6.57 -14.48
C VAL A 301 -11.64 -6.07 -15.07
N TRP A 302 -11.56 -4.78 -15.34
CA TRP A 302 -10.35 -4.14 -15.89
C TRP A 302 -10.27 -2.67 -15.46
N THR A 303 -9.26 -1.96 -15.95
CA THR A 303 -9.06 -0.53 -15.69
C THR A 303 -9.23 0.26 -16.98
N GLU A 304 -9.86 1.43 -16.93
CA GLU A 304 -9.72 2.42 -17.99
C GLU A 304 -8.87 3.59 -17.50
N VAL A 305 -7.96 4.08 -18.34
CA VAL A 305 -7.13 5.25 -18.06
C VAL A 305 -7.36 6.33 -19.11
N TYR A 306 -7.61 7.57 -18.71
CA TYR A 306 -7.76 8.67 -19.65
C TYR A 306 -6.40 9.11 -20.19
N SER A 307 -6.25 9.13 -21.51
CA SER A 307 -5.09 9.71 -22.19
C SER A 307 -5.40 11.14 -22.59
N GLU A 308 -4.68 12.08 -21.99
CA GLU A 308 -4.77 13.50 -22.35
C GLU A 308 -4.34 13.76 -23.79
N ASN A 309 -3.31 13.06 -24.26
CA ASN A 309 -2.80 13.21 -25.62
C ASN A 309 -3.80 12.69 -26.68
N GLN A 310 -4.51 11.60 -26.38
CA GLN A 310 -5.48 11.00 -27.31
C GLN A 310 -6.92 11.46 -27.08
N HIS A 311 -7.17 12.26 -26.02
CA HIS A 311 -8.49 12.74 -25.60
C HIS A 311 -9.54 11.63 -25.50
N ARG A 312 -9.16 10.47 -24.97
CA ARG A 312 -10.06 9.32 -24.83
C ARG A 312 -9.64 8.40 -23.68
N TRP A 313 -10.59 7.59 -23.23
CA TRP A 313 -10.31 6.48 -22.33
C TRP A 313 -9.61 5.34 -23.08
N LEU A 314 -8.55 4.83 -22.49
CA LEU A 314 -7.79 3.67 -22.92
C LEU A 314 -8.24 2.48 -22.08
N HIS A 315 -8.61 1.39 -22.72
CA HIS A 315 -8.82 0.11 -22.04
C HIS A 315 -7.46 -0.43 -21.59
N CYS A 316 -7.36 -0.86 -20.34
CA CYS A 316 -6.16 -1.42 -19.73
C CYS A 316 -6.53 -2.71 -18.98
N ASP A 317 -6.12 -3.85 -19.53
CA ASP A 317 -6.26 -5.14 -18.85
C ASP A 317 -4.89 -5.62 -18.36
N ALA A 318 -4.62 -5.37 -17.09
CA ALA A 318 -3.37 -5.72 -16.44
C ALA A 318 -3.14 -7.25 -16.35
N CYS A 319 -4.19 -8.07 -16.45
CA CYS A 319 -4.03 -9.52 -16.50
C CYS A 319 -3.45 -9.99 -17.83
N GLU A 320 -3.74 -9.26 -18.91
CA GLU A 320 -3.38 -9.62 -20.27
C GLU A 320 -2.25 -8.75 -20.84
N ASN A 321 -1.82 -7.71 -20.12
CA ASN A 321 -0.88 -6.69 -20.59
C ASN A 321 -1.37 -6.02 -21.89
N LEU A 322 -2.64 -5.59 -21.87
CA LEU A 322 -3.35 -4.99 -23.01
C LEU A 322 -3.79 -3.55 -22.72
#